data_AF-A0A536H4Q7-F1
#
_entry.id   AF-A0A536H4Q7-F1
#
_cell.length_a   1.000
_cell.length_b   1.000
_cell.length_c   1.000
_cell.angle_alpha   90.00
_cell.angle_beta   90.00
_cell.angle_gamma   90.00
#
_symmetry.space_group_name_H-M   'P 1'
#
loop_
_entity.id
_entity.type
_entity.pdbx_description
1 polymer ?
#
loop_
_entity_poly.entity_id
_entity_poly.type
_entity_poly.pdbx_seq_one_letter_code
_entity_poly.pdbx_strand_id
1 'polypeptide(L)'
;MANEMNTDQSTQAEPEKEPMLLLDTTGSMNYRTSATDATPRKDTIREAISIIVSELAAADSQAAEEEEGGGLRTITFADGQAHDLGDLNPNNLRQKWGSIRWAGGTRIMPGFNLLLKTYTDEFGSQPQAERPLLLALVITDGEADDTEAFRNVVARAAGSMYVVLAIIGYGPEHDQALQAYQQVEAQNAHVRVIPFAGETDPEKIANALLRMIE
;
A
#
# COMPACT_ATOMS: atom_id res chain seq x y z
N MET A 1 -21.88 -36.29 38.78
CA MET A 1 -20.43 -36.44 38.50
C MET A 1 -20.36 -37.07 37.10
N ALA A 2 -19.86 -36.46 36.04
CA ALA A 2 -18.90 -35.38 35.90
C ALA A 2 -19.26 -34.49 34.69
N ASN A 3 -18.68 -33.28 34.70
CA ASN A 3 -18.86 -32.16 33.78
C ASN A 3 -18.73 -32.50 32.28
N GLU A 4 -19.66 -31.97 31.52
CA GLU A 4 -19.43 -31.50 30.15
C GLU A 4 -18.48 -30.31 30.22
N MET A 5 -17.26 -30.46 29.67
CA MET A 5 -16.39 -29.33 29.36
C MET A 5 -16.61 -28.96 27.90
N ASN A 6 -17.42 -27.93 27.72
CA ASN A 6 -17.58 -27.17 26.48
C ASN A 6 -16.24 -26.47 26.19
N THR A 7 -15.51 -26.92 25.18
CA THR A 7 -14.38 -26.16 24.62
C THR A 7 -14.92 -25.32 23.47
N ASP A 8 -15.54 -24.19 23.80
CA ASP A 8 -15.63 -23.07 22.87
C ASP A 8 -14.22 -22.50 22.71
N GLN A 9 -13.47 -23.04 21.74
CA GLN A 9 -12.42 -22.25 21.11
C GLN A 9 -13.12 -21.35 20.11
N SER A 10 -13.58 -20.19 20.58
CA SER A 10 -13.82 -19.07 19.69
C SER A 10 -12.50 -18.77 18.99
N THR A 11 -12.39 -19.17 17.73
CA THR A 11 -11.41 -18.61 16.81
C THR A 11 -11.62 -17.10 16.86
N GLN A 12 -10.77 -16.38 17.59
CA GLN A 12 -10.72 -14.93 17.45
C GLN A 12 -10.41 -14.69 15.98
N ALA A 13 -11.39 -14.17 15.23
CA ALA A 13 -11.14 -13.68 13.89
C ALA A 13 -9.96 -12.71 13.98
N GLU A 14 -8.99 -12.85 13.08
CA GLU A 14 -7.92 -11.86 13.01
C GLU A 14 -8.58 -10.49 12.83
N PRO A 15 -8.09 -9.44 13.51
CA PRO A 15 -8.69 -8.14 13.38
C PRO A 15 -8.62 -7.69 11.92
N GLU A 16 -9.70 -7.08 11.45
CA GLU A 16 -9.82 -6.58 10.08
C GLU A 16 -8.65 -5.68 9.72
N LYS A 17 -8.15 -5.78 8.49
CA LYS A 17 -7.08 -4.92 7.98
C LYS A 17 -7.71 -3.74 7.24
N GLU A 18 -7.20 -2.54 7.50
CA GLU A 18 -7.54 -1.32 6.77
C GLU A 18 -6.41 -1.00 5.77
N PRO A 19 -6.59 -1.26 4.46
CA PRO A 19 -5.58 -0.95 3.46
C PRO A 19 -5.54 0.55 3.14
N MET A 20 -4.39 1.17 3.35
CA MET A 20 -4.12 2.53 2.89
C MET A 20 -2.94 2.56 1.91
N LEU A 21 -3.11 3.23 0.78
CA LEU A 21 -2.09 3.36 -0.25
C LEU A 21 -1.20 4.58 0.01
N LEU A 22 0.11 4.36 0.04
CA LEU A 22 1.14 5.38 -0.12
C LEU A 22 1.74 5.28 -1.52
N LEU A 23 1.39 6.22 -2.39
CA LEU A 23 1.76 6.22 -3.80
C LEU A 23 2.87 7.23 -4.09
N ASP A 24 3.96 6.73 -4.66
CA ASP A 24 5.01 7.53 -5.25
C ASP A 24 4.49 8.26 -6.50
N THR A 25 4.60 9.59 -6.50
CA THR A 25 4.15 10.44 -7.62
C THR A 25 5.28 11.29 -8.20
N THR A 26 6.52 10.83 -8.01
CA THR A 26 7.73 11.57 -8.38
C THR A 26 8.01 11.52 -9.88
N GLY A 27 9.06 12.24 -10.31
CA GLY A 27 9.44 12.29 -11.72
C GLY A 27 9.84 10.94 -12.32
N SER A 28 10.49 10.08 -11.53
CA SER A 28 10.99 8.76 -11.94
C SER A 28 9.85 7.77 -12.25
N MET A 29 8.64 8.02 -11.76
CA MET A 29 7.44 7.28 -12.13
C MET A 29 7.01 7.47 -13.59
N ASN A 30 7.57 8.46 -14.30
CA ASN A 30 7.42 8.59 -15.76
C ASN A 30 8.41 7.73 -16.56
N TYR A 31 9.38 7.10 -15.90
CA TYR A 31 10.35 6.23 -16.57
C TYR A 31 9.69 4.93 -16.99
N ARG A 32 10.35 4.23 -17.91
CA ARG A 32 9.88 2.95 -18.43
C ARG A 32 9.76 1.93 -17.32
N THR A 33 8.70 1.13 -17.36
CA THR A 33 8.49 0.02 -16.41
C THR A 33 9.54 -1.06 -16.59
N SER A 34 9.97 -1.34 -17.83
CA SER A 34 10.99 -2.35 -18.14
C SER A 34 11.97 -1.88 -19.22
N ALA A 35 13.04 -2.64 -19.44
CA ALA A 35 14.04 -2.34 -20.49
C ALA A 35 13.46 -2.46 -21.91
N THR A 36 12.42 -3.28 -22.10
CA THR A 36 11.84 -3.62 -23.41
C THR A 36 10.46 -3.00 -23.64
N ASP A 37 9.84 -2.43 -22.61
CA ASP A 37 8.53 -1.79 -22.69
C ASP A 37 8.67 -0.28 -22.43
N ALA A 38 8.12 0.54 -23.33
CA ALA A 38 8.17 1.99 -23.21
C ALA A 38 7.10 2.57 -22.27
N THR A 39 6.17 1.73 -21.80
CA THR A 39 5.09 2.13 -20.89
C THR A 39 5.68 2.73 -19.61
N PRO A 40 5.23 3.92 -19.17
CA PRO A 40 5.64 4.50 -17.90
C PRO A 40 5.21 3.67 -16.69
N ARG A 41 6.03 3.63 -15.62
CA ARG A 41 5.72 2.96 -14.35
C ARG A 41 4.33 3.34 -13.84
N LYS A 42 4.03 4.64 -13.83
CA LYS A 42 2.72 5.17 -13.41
C LYS A 42 1.54 4.58 -14.20
N ASP A 43 1.69 4.32 -15.49
CA ASP A 43 0.59 3.84 -16.32
C ASP A 43 0.33 2.35 -16.06
N THR A 44 1.39 1.55 -15.89
CA THR A 44 1.27 0.16 -15.42
C THR A 44 0.60 0.09 -14.04
N ILE A 45 1.02 0.95 -13.11
CA ILE A 45 0.46 1.01 -11.75
C ILE A 45 -1.00 1.46 -11.75
N ARG A 46 -1.37 2.43 -12.60
CA ARG A 46 -2.76 2.89 -12.72
C ARG A 46 -3.70 1.73 -13.05
N GLU A 47 -3.31 0.90 -14.02
CA GLU A 47 -4.11 -0.25 -14.43
C GLU A 47 -4.19 -1.30 -13.32
N ALA A 48 -3.09 -1.58 -12.61
CA ALA A 48 -3.10 -2.48 -11.45
C ALA A 48 -4.00 -1.95 -10.31
N ILE A 49 -3.90 -0.67 -9.97
CA ILE A 49 -4.78 -0.02 -8.99
C ILE A 49 -6.24 -0.08 -9.44
N SER A 50 -6.52 0.09 -10.74
CA SER A 50 -7.88 -0.03 -11.28
C SER A 50 -8.49 -1.41 -11.01
N ILE A 51 -7.69 -2.47 -11.10
CA ILE A 51 -8.13 -3.83 -10.75
C ILE A 51 -8.37 -3.92 -9.24
N ILE A 52 -7.40 -3.49 -8.42
CA ILE A 52 -7.50 -3.54 -6.95
C ILE A 52 -8.77 -2.83 -6.45
N VAL A 53 -9.02 -1.59 -6.86
CA VAL A 53 -10.19 -0.83 -6.39
C VAL A 53 -11.51 -1.37 -6.92
N SER A 54 -11.49 -2.12 -8.03
CA SER A 54 -12.69 -2.80 -8.53
C SER A 54 -13.02 -4.03 -7.70
N GLU A 55 -12.01 -4.82 -7.31
CA GLU A 55 -12.17 -5.98 -6.43
C GLU A 55 -12.61 -5.56 -5.02
N LEU A 56 -12.00 -4.51 -4.45
CA LEU A 56 -12.42 -3.96 -3.15
C LEU A 56 -13.89 -3.50 -3.18
N ALA A 57 -14.28 -2.73 -4.21
CA ALA A 57 -15.67 -2.28 -4.36
C ALA A 57 -16.66 -3.46 -4.54
N ALA A 58 -16.23 -4.54 -5.20
CA ALA A 58 -17.03 -5.74 -5.37
C ALA A 58 -17.19 -6.53 -4.06
N ALA A 59 -16.15 -6.60 -3.23
CA ALA A 59 -16.20 -7.19 -1.90
C ALA A 59 -17.14 -6.40 -0.97
N ASP A 60 -17.01 -5.07 -0.95
CA ASP A 60 -17.87 -4.19 -0.14
C ASP A 60 -19.35 -4.34 -0.53
N SER A 61 -19.64 -4.35 -1.83
CA SER A 61 -21.01 -4.52 -2.36
C SER A 61 -21.64 -5.87 -1.97
N GLN A 62 -20.83 -6.87 -1.65
CA GLN A 62 -21.29 -8.19 -1.19
C GLN A 62 -21.39 -8.29 0.34
N ALA A 63 -20.68 -7.42 1.08
CA ALA A 63 -20.55 -7.48 2.54
C ALA A 63 -21.69 -6.77 3.30
N ALA A 64 -22.22 -5.65 2.80
CA ALA A 64 -23.38 -4.98 3.39
C ALA A 64 -24.03 -3.98 2.41
N GLU A 65 -25.34 -3.75 2.54
CA GLU A 65 -26.05 -2.61 1.94
C GLU A 65 -25.56 -1.28 2.57
N GLU A 66 -24.29 -0.90 2.38
CA GLU A 66 -23.76 0.39 2.82
C GLU A 66 -23.79 1.40 1.65
N GLU A 67 -24.40 2.56 1.89
CA GLU A 67 -24.65 3.60 0.87
C GLU A 67 -23.39 4.37 0.45
N GLU A 68 -22.25 4.18 1.13
CA GLU A 68 -20.96 4.75 0.77
C GLU A 68 -20.01 3.62 0.36
N GLY A 69 -20.03 3.26 -0.92
CA GLY A 69 -19.11 2.26 -1.47
C GLY A 69 -17.66 2.65 -1.14
N GLY A 70 -16.98 1.77 -0.42
CA GLY A 70 -15.61 1.95 0.05
C GLY A 70 -14.61 2.15 -1.08
N GLY A 71 -13.41 2.59 -0.71
CA GLY A 71 -12.33 2.82 -1.66
C GLY A 71 -10.98 2.77 -0.99
N LEU A 72 -9.92 2.72 -1.80
CA LEU A 72 -8.56 2.63 -1.29
C LEU A 72 -8.08 4.03 -0.89
N ARG A 73 -8.05 4.34 0.41
CA ARG A 73 -7.56 5.62 0.91
C ARG A 73 -6.13 5.85 0.45
N THR A 74 -5.89 6.93 -0.30
CA THR A 74 -4.61 7.13 -0.98
C THR A 74 -3.92 8.42 -0.56
N ILE A 75 -2.70 8.29 -0.05
CA ILE A 75 -1.74 9.37 0.16
C ILE A 75 -0.70 9.33 -0.96
N THR A 76 -0.38 10.50 -1.50
CA THR A 76 0.66 10.67 -2.52
C THR A 76 1.85 11.41 -1.94
N PHE A 77 3.05 11.16 -2.47
CA PHE A 77 4.25 11.92 -2.11
C PHE A 77 5.11 12.26 -3.33
N ALA A 78 5.71 13.45 -3.27
CA ALA A 78 6.70 13.95 -4.23
C ALA A 78 7.34 15.25 -3.70
N ASP A 79 8.62 15.49 -4.01
CA ASP A 79 9.34 16.74 -3.72
C ASP A 79 9.30 17.17 -2.24
N GLY A 80 9.30 16.18 -1.34
CA GLY A 80 9.19 16.40 0.10
C GLY A 80 7.81 16.87 0.58
N GLN A 81 6.80 16.84 -0.29
CA GLN A 81 5.40 17.12 0.03
C GLN A 81 4.58 15.82 0.03
N ALA A 82 3.45 15.87 0.74
CA ALA A 82 2.48 14.80 0.77
C ALA A 82 1.07 15.35 0.63
N HIS A 83 0.22 14.63 -0.09
CA HIS A 83 -1.17 15.02 -0.32
C HIS A 83 -2.10 13.84 -0.12
N ASP A 84 -3.17 14.09 0.60
CA ASP A 84 -4.29 13.16 0.71
C ASP A 84 -5.17 13.28 -0.54
N LEU A 85 -5.18 12.22 -1.35
CA LEU A 85 -5.99 12.13 -2.57
C LEU A 85 -7.43 11.66 -2.25
N GLY A 86 -7.69 11.25 -1.01
CA GLY A 86 -8.89 10.56 -0.57
C GLY A 86 -9.00 9.16 -1.17
N ASP A 87 -10.22 8.63 -1.20
CA ASP A 87 -10.43 7.23 -1.60
C ASP A 87 -10.44 7.08 -3.12
N LEU A 88 -9.68 6.10 -3.60
CA LEU A 88 -9.72 5.68 -4.99
C LEU A 88 -10.75 4.58 -5.17
N ASN A 89 -11.63 4.75 -6.15
CA ASN A 89 -12.63 3.77 -6.55
C ASN A 89 -12.84 3.79 -8.08
N PRO A 90 -13.55 2.80 -8.66
CA PRO A 90 -13.73 2.71 -10.10
C PRO A 90 -14.34 3.97 -10.74
N ASN A 91 -15.15 4.72 -9.99
CA ASN A 91 -15.85 5.90 -10.49
C ASN A 91 -14.95 7.15 -10.56
N ASN A 92 -13.98 7.28 -9.64
CA ASN A 92 -13.18 8.49 -9.51
C ASN A 92 -11.70 8.33 -9.92
N LEU A 93 -11.20 7.09 -10.07
CA LEU A 93 -9.78 6.81 -10.29
C LEU A 93 -9.22 7.60 -11.47
N ARG A 94 -9.89 7.55 -12.63
CA ARG A 94 -9.42 8.25 -13.84
C ARG A 94 -9.24 9.75 -13.61
N GLN A 95 -10.21 10.38 -12.96
CA GLN A 95 -10.19 11.82 -12.69
C GLN A 95 -9.09 12.18 -11.70
N LYS A 96 -9.04 11.49 -10.56
CA LYS A 96 -8.03 11.74 -9.51
C LYS A 96 -6.62 11.49 -10.04
N TRP A 97 -6.41 10.40 -10.76
CA TRP A 97 -5.12 10.09 -11.39
C TRP A 97 -4.66 11.17 -12.36
N GLY A 98 -5.58 11.68 -13.18
CA GLY A 98 -5.30 12.77 -14.12
C GLY A 98 -4.94 14.11 -13.47
N SER A 99 -5.27 14.28 -12.19
CA SER A 99 -4.91 15.48 -11.41
C SER A 99 -3.52 15.41 -10.76
N ILE A 100 -2.91 14.22 -10.73
CA ILE A 100 -1.60 14.01 -10.11
C ILE A 100 -0.50 14.66 -10.97
N ARG A 101 0.34 15.47 -10.33
CA ARG A 101 1.56 16.00 -10.95
C ARG A 101 2.71 15.02 -10.74
N TRP A 102 3.08 14.30 -11.80
CA TRP A 102 4.16 13.31 -11.82
C TRP A 102 5.55 13.98 -11.97
N ALA A 103 6.09 14.55 -10.91
CA ALA A 103 7.32 15.33 -10.94
C ALA A 103 7.99 15.42 -9.56
N GLY A 104 9.21 15.98 -9.51
CA GLY A 104 9.93 16.19 -8.26
C GLY A 104 10.76 14.98 -7.82
N GLY A 105 11.54 15.19 -6.76
CA GLY A 105 12.41 14.15 -6.19
C GLY A 105 11.68 13.24 -5.21
N THR A 106 12.24 12.06 -5.00
CA THR A 106 11.62 10.99 -4.21
C THR A 106 11.99 11.10 -2.74
N ARG A 107 10.99 11.44 -1.91
CA ARG A 107 11.07 11.47 -0.44
C ARG A 107 9.82 10.85 0.16
N ILE A 108 9.96 9.66 0.74
CA ILE A 108 8.84 8.82 1.18
C ILE A 108 8.31 9.28 2.55
N MET A 109 9.20 9.74 3.43
CA MET A 109 8.86 10.02 4.84
C MET A 109 7.72 11.03 5.05
N PRO A 110 7.65 12.15 4.31
CA PRO A 110 6.51 13.07 4.42
C PRO A 110 5.17 12.38 4.13
N GLY A 111 5.13 11.52 3.10
CA GLY A 111 3.95 10.76 2.74
C GLY A 111 3.58 9.72 3.79
N PHE A 112 4.56 8.96 4.29
CA PHE A 112 4.32 7.96 5.32
C PHE A 112 3.81 8.59 6.63
N ASN A 113 4.37 9.73 7.04
CA ASN A 113 3.88 10.45 8.21
C ASN A 113 2.44 10.94 8.03
N LEU A 114 2.06 11.41 6.83
CA LEU A 114 0.69 11.79 6.55
C LEU A 114 -0.25 10.57 6.56
N LEU A 115 0.17 9.43 6.01
CA LEU A 115 -0.60 8.18 6.07
C LEU A 115 -0.90 7.76 7.51
N LEU A 116 0.12 7.74 8.39
CA LEU A 116 -0.08 7.41 9.80
C LEU A 116 -1.00 8.41 10.51
N LYS A 117 -0.88 9.69 10.17
CA LYS A 117 -1.76 10.73 10.71
C LYS A 117 -3.20 10.50 10.26
N THR A 118 -3.44 10.28 8.97
CA THR A 118 -4.78 10.03 8.42
C THR A 118 -5.44 8.82 9.07
N TYR A 119 -4.72 7.69 9.17
CA TYR A 119 -5.19 6.52 9.91
C TYR A 119 -5.53 6.82 11.38
N THR A 120 -4.67 7.59 12.06
CA THR A 120 -4.90 7.95 13.47
C THR A 120 -6.08 8.92 13.64
N ASP A 121 -6.28 9.84 12.72
CA ASP A 121 -7.41 10.77 12.76
C ASP A 121 -8.75 10.02 12.59
N GLU A 122 -8.75 8.97 11.77
CA GLU A 122 -9.93 8.16 11.46
C GLU A 122 -10.26 7.14 12.57
N PHE A 123 -9.26 6.34 12.98
CA PHE A 123 -9.49 5.21 13.89
C PHE A 123 -8.89 5.41 15.29
N GLY A 124 -8.14 6.50 15.53
CA GLY A 124 -7.39 6.70 16.76
C GLY A 124 -8.24 6.92 18.01
N SER A 125 -9.50 7.32 17.84
CA SER A 125 -10.48 7.45 18.93
C SER A 125 -11.18 6.14 19.29
N GLN A 126 -11.11 5.14 18.41
CA GLN A 126 -11.72 3.83 18.62
C GLN A 126 -10.93 3.02 19.67
N PRO A 127 -11.60 2.16 20.46
CA PRO A 127 -10.94 1.21 21.36
C PRO A 127 -9.93 0.34 20.61
N GLN A 128 -8.79 0.02 21.23
CA GLN A 128 -7.74 -0.76 20.59
C GLN A 128 -8.22 -2.13 20.08
N ALA A 129 -9.20 -2.74 20.76
CA ALA A 129 -9.77 -4.03 20.39
C ALA A 129 -10.70 -3.97 19.16
N GLU A 130 -11.20 -2.79 18.81
CA GLU A 130 -12.12 -2.55 17.69
C GLU A 130 -11.42 -1.89 16.51
N ARG A 131 -10.23 -1.32 16.73
CA ARG A 131 -9.46 -0.63 15.71
C ARG A 131 -8.94 -1.62 14.65
N PRO A 132 -9.20 -1.41 13.35
CA PRO A 132 -8.65 -2.26 12.30
C PRO A 132 -7.12 -2.13 12.23
N LEU A 133 -6.41 -3.18 11.84
CA LEU A 133 -4.96 -3.15 11.66
C LEU A 133 -4.62 -2.32 10.43
N LEU A 134 -3.73 -1.34 10.55
CA LEU A 134 -3.26 -0.60 9.38
C LEU A 134 -2.47 -1.54 8.45
N LEU A 135 -2.88 -1.65 7.20
CA LEU A 135 -2.04 -2.19 6.13
C LEU A 135 -1.59 -1.05 5.23
N ALA A 136 -0.36 -0.58 5.44
CA ALA A 136 0.26 0.44 4.60
C ALA A 136 0.80 -0.21 3.32
N LEU A 137 0.08 -0.08 2.22
CA LEU A 137 0.52 -0.47 0.89
C LEU A 137 1.36 0.64 0.28
N VAL A 138 2.66 0.45 0.18
CA VAL A 138 3.61 1.43 -0.35
C VAL A 138 4.01 1.04 -1.76
N ILE A 139 3.73 1.89 -2.74
CA ILE A 139 4.14 1.67 -4.14
C ILE A 139 5.15 2.76 -4.51
N THR A 140 6.37 2.35 -4.83
CA THR A 140 7.50 3.23 -5.21
C THR A 140 8.42 2.51 -6.19
N ASP A 141 9.29 3.25 -6.87
CA ASP A 141 10.40 2.67 -7.62
C ASP A 141 11.67 2.47 -6.79
N GLY A 142 11.66 2.89 -5.53
CA GLY A 142 12.72 2.66 -4.55
C GLY A 142 13.84 3.70 -4.56
N GLU A 143 13.84 4.64 -5.50
CA GLU A 143 14.92 5.61 -5.71
C GLU A 143 14.77 6.84 -4.79
N ALA A 144 14.67 6.64 -3.47
CA ALA A 144 14.37 7.71 -2.50
C ALA A 144 15.59 8.30 -1.78
N ASP A 145 15.64 9.64 -1.67
CA ASP A 145 16.64 10.41 -0.91
C ASP A 145 16.68 10.00 0.58
N ASP A 146 15.53 9.59 1.12
CA ASP A 146 15.31 9.28 2.53
C ASP A 146 15.11 7.77 2.79
N THR A 147 15.59 6.91 1.87
CA THR A 147 15.54 5.45 1.98
C THR A 147 15.98 4.94 3.35
N GLU A 148 17.10 5.44 3.89
CA GLU A 148 17.59 5.02 5.21
C GLU A 148 16.63 5.41 6.34
N ALA A 149 16.07 6.62 6.31
CA ALA A 149 15.11 7.07 7.31
C ALA A 149 13.83 6.23 7.25
N PHE A 150 13.33 5.98 6.03
CA PHE A 150 12.15 5.16 5.82
C PHE A 150 12.38 3.70 6.26
N ARG A 151 13.52 3.11 5.89
CA ARG A 151 13.92 1.77 6.34
C ARG A 151 13.89 1.63 7.86
N ASN A 152 14.42 2.61 8.58
CA ASN A 152 14.44 2.61 10.05
C ASN A 152 13.05 2.68 10.69
N VAL A 153 12.09 3.33 10.01
CA VAL A 153 10.70 3.40 10.46
C VAL A 153 9.97 2.10 10.16
N VAL A 154 10.10 1.58 8.93
CA VAL A 154 9.51 0.31 8.51
C VAL A 154 10.04 -0.86 9.35
N ALA A 155 11.33 -0.86 9.71
CA ALA A 155 11.92 -1.88 10.57
C ALA A 155 11.30 -1.94 11.98
N ARG A 156 10.63 -0.87 12.41
CA ARG A 156 9.91 -0.79 13.70
C ARG A 156 8.42 -1.07 13.57
N ALA A 157 7.93 -1.42 12.37
CA ALA A 157 6.55 -1.85 12.20
C ALA A 157 6.25 -3.03 13.12
N ALA A 158 5.18 -2.93 13.92
CA ALA A 158 4.81 -3.91 14.91
C ALA A 158 3.36 -3.70 15.34
N GLY A 159 2.77 -4.71 15.98
CA GLY A 159 1.46 -4.61 16.59
C GLY A 159 0.36 -4.38 15.55
N SER A 160 -0.25 -3.19 15.55
CA SER A 160 -1.41 -2.87 14.71
C SER A 160 -1.05 -2.31 13.32
N MET A 161 0.16 -2.55 12.83
CA MET A 161 0.62 -2.04 11.54
C MET A 161 1.37 -3.11 10.77
N TYR A 162 0.98 -3.30 9.52
CA TYR A 162 1.68 -4.05 8.49
C TYR A 162 2.11 -3.10 7.38
N VAL A 163 3.27 -3.34 6.78
CA VAL A 163 3.77 -2.55 5.65
C VAL A 163 4.08 -3.49 4.50
N VAL A 164 3.43 -3.27 3.36
CA VAL A 164 3.68 -3.98 2.10
C VAL A 164 4.38 -3.02 1.16
N LEU A 165 5.63 -3.27 0.81
CA LEU A 165 6.41 -2.45 -0.12
C LEU A 165 6.45 -3.12 -1.50
N ALA A 166 5.73 -2.55 -2.44
CA ALA A 166 5.81 -2.89 -3.86
C ALA A 166 6.83 -1.98 -4.54
N ILE A 167 7.93 -2.59 -4.97
CA ILE A 167 9.05 -1.87 -5.60
C ILE A 167 9.01 -2.15 -7.10
N ILE A 168 8.84 -1.10 -7.89
CA ILE A 168 8.56 -1.19 -9.33
C ILE A 168 9.69 -0.60 -10.14
N GLY A 169 10.07 -1.28 -11.21
CA GLY A 169 11.06 -0.78 -12.15
C GLY A 169 12.19 -1.75 -12.31
N TYR A 170 13.35 -1.25 -12.72
CA TYR A 170 14.52 -2.06 -13.02
C TYR A 170 15.77 -1.18 -12.99
N GLY A 171 16.92 -1.82 -12.81
CA GLY A 171 18.22 -1.17 -12.85
C GLY A 171 18.91 -1.15 -11.47
N PRO A 172 20.15 -0.65 -11.42
CA PRO A 172 20.98 -0.77 -10.21
C PRO A 172 20.40 -0.08 -8.98
N GLU A 173 19.76 1.07 -9.15
CA GLU A 173 19.19 1.84 -8.04
C GLU A 173 17.96 1.14 -7.45
N HIS A 174 17.07 0.64 -8.32
CA HIS A 174 15.99 -0.27 -7.94
C HIS A 174 16.51 -1.49 -7.18
N ASP A 175 17.54 -2.19 -7.70
CA ASP A 175 18.05 -3.42 -7.10
C ASP A 175 18.67 -3.17 -5.72
N GLN A 176 19.36 -2.03 -5.56
CA GLN A 176 19.92 -1.60 -4.29
C GLN A 176 18.82 -1.29 -3.27
N ALA A 177 17.77 -0.56 -3.66
CA ALA A 177 16.63 -0.26 -2.80
C ALA A 177 15.92 -1.55 -2.38
N LEU A 178 15.64 -2.43 -3.34
CA LEU A 178 15.03 -3.73 -3.10
C LEU A 178 15.81 -4.56 -2.08
N GLN A 179 17.14 -4.67 -2.27
CA GLN A 179 17.99 -5.40 -1.33
C GLN A 179 17.93 -4.80 0.08
N ALA A 180 17.90 -3.47 0.20
CA ALA A 180 17.84 -2.80 1.49
C ALA A 180 16.52 -3.08 2.23
N TYR A 181 15.38 -3.11 1.54
CA TYR A 181 14.10 -3.43 2.16
C TYR A 181 13.92 -4.92 2.44
N GLN A 182 14.45 -5.81 1.60
CA GLN A 182 14.43 -7.26 1.85
C GLN A 182 15.19 -7.64 3.13
N GLN A 183 16.25 -6.91 3.47
CA GLN A 183 16.94 -7.09 4.76
C GLN A 183 16.04 -6.77 5.95
N VAL A 184 15.10 -5.83 5.79
CA VAL A 184 14.11 -5.49 6.83
C VAL A 184 13.05 -6.58 6.93
N GLU A 185 12.47 -7.03 5.81
CA GLU A 185 11.49 -8.14 5.78
C GLU A 185 12.05 -9.40 6.45
N ALA A 186 13.32 -9.74 6.19
CA ALA A 186 13.97 -10.90 6.80
C ALA A 186 14.04 -10.85 8.35
N GLN A 187 13.85 -9.67 8.95
CA GLN A 187 13.93 -9.45 10.39
C GLN A 187 12.59 -9.04 11.02
N ASN A 188 11.57 -8.73 10.20
CA ASN A 188 10.31 -8.21 10.69
C ASN A 188 9.11 -8.79 9.92
N ALA A 189 8.32 -9.63 10.59
CA ALA A 189 7.14 -10.29 10.04
C ALA A 189 5.99 -9.33 9.67
N HIS A 190 6.00 -8.09 10.18
CA HIS A 190 5.04 -7.05 9.81
C HIS A 190 5.37 -6.37 8.48
N VAL A 191 6.51 -6.71 7.87
CA VAL A 191 6.99 -6.08 6.63
C VAL A 191 7.04 -7.13 5.53
N ARG A 192 6.44 -6.83 4.38
CA ARG A 192 6.50 -7.66 3.18
C ARG A 192 7.04 -6.84 2.02
N VAL A 193 7.99 -7.38 1.27
CA VAL A 193 8.56 -6.71 0.10
C VAL A 193 8.24 -7.50 -1.15
N ILE A 194 7.57 -6.87 -2.11
CA ILE A 194 7.15 -7.48 -3.37
C ILE A 194 7.91 -6.81 -4.51
N PRO A 195 8.89 -7.51 -5.12
CA PRO A 195 9.62 -6.98 -6.25
C PRO A 195 8.82 -7.11 -7.54
N PHE A 196 8.65 -6.00 -8.25
CA PHE A 196 8.14 -5.94 -9.62
C PHE A 196 9.27 -5.47 -10.55
N ALA A 197 10.27 -6.34 -10.69
CA ALA A 197 11.49 -6.09 -11.47
C ALA A 197 11.22 -6.13 -12.98
N GLY A 198 10.69 -5.04 -13.52
CA GLY A 198 10.31 -4.93 -14.93
C GLY A 198 9.01 -5.63 -15.30
N GLU A 199 8.16 -5.94 -14.31
CA GLU A 199 6.83 -6.53 -14.58
C GLU A 199 5.92 -5.48 -15.20
N THR A 200 5.35 -5.80 -16.37
CA THR A 200 4.50 -4.88 -17.15
C THR A 200 3.05 -5.33 -17.20
N ASP A 201 2.74 -6.52 -16.68
CA ASP A 201 1.40 -7.07 -16.59
C ASP A 201 0.67 -6.52 -15.34
N PRO A 202 -0.33 -5.62 -15.50
CA PRO A 202 -1.05 -5.06 -14.37
C PRO A 202 -1.85 -6.10 -13.59
N GLU A 203 -2.30 -7.20 -14.22
CA GLU A 203 -3.06 -8.24 -13.52
C GLU A 203 -2.17 -8.99 -12.52
N LYS A 204 -0.92 -9.28 -12.89
CA LYS A 204 0.01 -9.92 -11.95
C LYS A 204 0.35 -9.01 -10.77
N ILE A 205 0.53 -7.72 -11.03
CA ILE A 205 0.78 -6.73 -9.97
C ILE A 205 -0.42 -6.68 -9.03
N ALA A 206 -1.62 -6.48 -9.57
CA ALA A 206 -2.84 -6.42 -8.79
C ALA A 206 -3.06 -7.70 -7.97
N ASN A 207 -2.95 -8.87 -8.59
CA ASN A 207 -3.14 -10.17 -7.92
C ASN A 207 -2.13 -10.40 -6.78
N ALA A 208 -0.88 -9.96 -6.94
CA ALA A 208 0.11 -10.10 -5.87
C ALA A 208 -0.20 -9.17 -4.69
N LEU A 209 -0.73 -7.97 -4.97
CA LEU A 209 -1.10 -6.99 -3.95
C LEU A 209 -2.40 -7.36 -3.23
N LEU A 210 -3.43 -7.81 -3.95
CA LEU A 210 -4.70 -8.26 -3.38
C LEU A 210 -4.51 -9.37 -2.34
N ARG A 211 -3.62 -10.33 -2.62
CA ARG A 211 -3.29 -11.41 -1.67
C ARG A 211 -2.70 -10.92 -0.33
N MET A 212 -2.22 -9.69 -0.26
CA MET A 212 -1.73 -9.11 1.00
C MET A 212 -2.83 -8.35 1.76
N ILE A 213 -3.79 -7.80 1.00
CA ILE A 213 -4.94 -7.05 1.53
C ILE A 213 -5.94 -8.03 2.16
N GLU A 214 -6.25 -9.13 1.47
CA GLU A 214 -7.03 -10.26 1.96
C GLU A 214 -6.37 -10.97 3.17
#